data_AF-A0A0Q9RAM4-F1
#
_entry.id   AF-A0A0Q9RAM4-F1
#
_cell.length_a   1.000
_cell.length_b   1.000
_cell.length_c   1.000
_cell.angle_alpha   90.00
_cell.angle_beta   90.00
_cell.angle_gamma   90.00
#
_symmetry.space_group_name_H-M   'P 1'
#
loop_
_entity.id
_entity.type
_entity.pdbx_description
1 polymer ?
#
loop_
_entity_poly.entity_id
_entity_poly.type
_entity_poly.pdbx_seq_one_letter_code
_entity_poly.pdbx_strand_id
1 'polypeptide(L)'
;MRIQWFLFVVIMVIILICFGCGKGEASEKPRLTVKQLEEFYPGDISNVDHIEIRSGSTGALKIVNDKQLVQEWLAKVRHMKLTPDPNQEGRVGYLFYVDLFEGQEKKLRFLPNEIAGNYYVYSEELAREISELVQSK
;
A
#
# COMPACT_ATOMS: atom_id res chain seq x y z
N MET A 1 43.65 22.60 -33.19
CA MET A 1 43.22 21.25 -32.79
C MET A 1 43.21 20.96 -31.29
N ARG A 2 43.99 21.64 -30.42
CA ARG A 2 43.97 21.38 -28.96
C ARG A 2 42.78 22.03 -28.25
N ILE A 3 42.41 23.25 -28.63
CA ILE A 3 41.32 24.02 -28.00
C ILE A 3 39.93 23.42 -28.25
N GLN A 4 39.65 22.91 -29.47
CA GLN A 4 38.39 22.22 -29.78
C GLN A 4 38.21 20.93 -28.97
N TRP A 5 39.28 20.23 -28.65
CA TRP A 5 39.22 19.01 -27.83
C TRP A 5 38.93 19.34 -26.37
N PHE A 6 39.55 20.42 -25.83
CA PHE A 6 39.21 20.95 -24.51
C PHE A 6 37.75 21.40 -24.42
N LEU A 7 37.22 22.05 -25.47
CA LEU A 7 35.82 22.50 -25.51
C LEU A 7 34.83 21.31 -25.49
N PHE A 8 35.15 20.23 -26.21
CA PHE A 8 34.36 19.00 -26.18
C PHE A 8 34.39 18.30 -24.82
N VAL A 9 35.55 18.25 -24.16
CA VAL A 9 35.68 17.66 -22.81
C VAL A 9 34.90 18.48 -21.78
N VAL A 10 34.95 19.81 -21.85
CA VAL A 10 34.17 20.69 -20.95
C VAL A 10 32.66 20.50 -21.16
N ILE A 11 32.20 20.41 -22.40
CA ILE A 11 30.77 20.16 -22.70
C ILE A 11 30.33 18.78 -22.17
N MET A 12 31.17 17.75 -22.31
CA MET A 12 30.84 16.40 -21.82
C MET A 12 30.78 16.34 -20.28
N VAL A 13 31.61 17.10 -19.59
CA VAL A 13 31.58 17.23 -18.11
C VAL A 13 30.32 17.98 -17.66
N ILE A 14 29.86 18.99 -18.40
CA ILE A 14 28.62 19.72 -18.07
C ILE A 14 27.38 18.83 -18.19
N ILE A 15 27.33 17.94 -19.19
CA ILE A 15 26.19 17.01 -19.38
C ILE A 15 26.10 15.99 -18.23
N LEU A 16 27.22 15.58 -17.65
CA LEU A 16 27.26 14.66 -16.50
C LEU A 16 26.71 15.28 -15.21
N ILE A 17 26.73 16.61 -15.06
CA ILE A 17 26.24 17.32 -13.87
C ILE A 17 24.70 17.46 -13.89
N CYS A 18 24.07 17.38 -15.07
CA CYS A 18 22.61 17.53 -15.24
C CYS A 18 21.80 16.26 -14.94
N PHE A 19 22.43 15.11 -14.71
CA PHE A 19 21.76 13.91 -14.14
C PHE A 19 21.79 13.92 -12.61
N GLY A 20 21.90 15.11 -12.00
CA GLY A 20 21.63 15.33 -10.60
C GLY A 20 20.22 14.87 -10.28
N CYS A 21 20.15 13.68 -9.69
CA CYS A 21 19.01 13.00 -9.13
C CYS A 21 17.92 14.00 -8.70
N GLY A 22 16.80 14.00 -9.42
CA GLY A 22 15.61 14.75 -9.05
C GLY A 22 15.14 14.28 -7.69
N LYS A 23 15.64 14.93 -6.63
CA LYS A 23 15.03 14.85 -5.31
C LYS A 23 13.66 15.46 -5.49
N GLY A 24 12.68 14.56 -5.42
CA GLY A 24 11.28 14.81 -5.70
C GLY A 24 10.85 16.13 -5.10
N GLU A 25 10.11 16.86 -5.92
CA GLU A 25 9.28 17.98 -5.51
C GLU A 25 8.75 17.69 -4.11
N ALA A 26 8.98 18.62 -3.19
CA ALA A 26 8.26 18.65 -1.93
C ALA A 26 6.79 18.93 -2.27
N SER A 27 6.12 17.88 -2.75
CA SER A 27 4.69 17.82 -2.90
C SER A 27 4.14 18.12 -1.51
N GLU A 28 3.39 19.22 -1.43
CA GLU A 28 2.58 19.57 -0.28
C GLU A 28 1.92 18.30 0.24
N LYS A 29 2.37 17.78 1.39
CA LYS A 29 1.89 16.50 1.91
C LYS A 29 0.36 16.58 1.93
N PRO A 30 -0.36 15.75 1.16
CA PRO A 30 -1.81 15.78 1.16
C PRO A 30 -2.27 15.66 2.61
N ARG A 31 -3.14 16.57 3.06
CA ARG A 31 -3.73 16.45 4.39
C ARG A 31 -4.54 15.16 4.41
N LEU A 32 -4.01 14.12 5.04
CA LEU A 32 -4.70 12.86 5.21
C LEU A 32 -5.95 13.10 6.07
N THR A 33 -7.05 12.49 5.65
CA THR A 33 -8.34 12.56 6.34
C THR A 33 -8.75 11.17 6.80
N VAL A 34 -9.67 11.11 7.76
CA VAL A 34 -10.34 9.85 8.09
C VAL A 34 -11.08 9.35 6.85
N LYS A 35 -10.91 8.07 6.53
CA LYS A 35 -11.54 7.39 5.40
C LYS A 35 -11.95 5.98 5.80
N GLN A 36 -13.01 5.46 5.20
CA GLN A 36 -13.37 4.05 5.29
C GLN A 36 -12.45 3.20 4.40
N LEU A 37 -12.29 1.92 4.73
CA LEU A 37 -11.46 1.00 3.95
C LEU A 37 -11.88 0.95 2.47
N GLU A 38 -13.19 0.96 2.19
CA GLU A 38 -13.72 0.95 0.83
C GLU A 38 -13.33 2.17 0.00
N GLU A 39 -13.10 3.33 0.62
CA GLU A 39 -12.73 4.56 -0.09
C GLU A 39 -11.31 4.51 -0.66
N PHE A 40 -10.49 3.53 -0.25
CA PHE A 40 -9.18 3.27 -0.84
C PHE A 40 -9.25 2.32 -2.04
N TYR A 41 -10.37 1.63 -2.22
CA TYR A 41 -10.53 0.64 -3.26
C TYR A 41 -10.85 1.32 -4.61
N PRO A 42 -10.15 0.97 -5.70
CA PRO A 42 -10.46 1.51 -7.01
C PRO A 42 -11.70 0.81 -7.59
N GLY A 43 -12.88 1.44 -7.41
CA GLY A 43 -14.16 0.93 -7.89
C GLY A 43 -15.09 0.56 -6.74
N ASP A 44 -15.93 -0.46 -6.94
CA ASP A 44 -16.80 -0.99 -5.90
C ASP A 44 -16.11 -2.17 -5.22
N ILE A 45 -15.74 -2.01 -3.94
CA ILE A 45 -15.09 -3.06 -3.15
C ILE A 45 -15.92 -4.36 -3.06
N SER A 46 -17.23 -4.29 -3.29
CA SER A 46 -18.12 -5.46 -3.31
C SER A 46 -17.83 -6.40 -4.48
N ASN A 47 -17.09 -5.96 -5.50
CA ASN A 47 -16.67 -6.79 -6.63
C ASN A 47 -15.49 -7.72 -6.30
N VAL A 48 -14.87 -7.58 -5.13
CA VAL A 48 -13.77 -8.45 -4.70
C VAL A 48 -14.24 -9.91 -4.68
N ASP A 49 -13.49 -10.78 -5.34
CA ASP A 49 -13.79 -12.22 -5.45
C ASP A 49 -12.74 -13.11 -4.78
N HIS A 50 -11.57 -12.56 -4.45
CA HIS A 50 -10.46 -13.27 -3.85
C HIS A 50 -9.65 -12.36 -2.92
N ILE A 51 -9.23 -12.93 -1.79
CA ILE A 51 -8.42 -12.27 -0.77
C ILE A 51 -7.18 -13.11 -0.51
N GLU A 52 -6.01 -12.46 -0.51
CA GLU A 52 -4.76 -13.07 -0.04
C GLU A 52 -4.32 -12.43 1.26
N ILE A 53 -4.00 -13.26 2.25
CA ILE A 53 -3.48 -12.80 3.53
C ILE A 53 -2.13 -13.48 3.76
N ARG A 54 -1.09 -12.66 3.92
CA ARG A 54 0.25 -13.13 4.29
C ARG A 54 0.53 -12.82 5.76
N SER A 55 0.91 -13.83 6.52
CA SER A 55 1.39 -13.66 7.89
C SER A 55 2.80 -13.06 7.88
N GLY A 56 3.01 -11.97 8.62
CA GLY A 56 4.34 -11.40 8.80
C GLY A 56 5.22 -12.20 9.77
N SER A 57 4.63 -13.07 10.61
CA SER A 57 5.38 -13.92 11.55
C SER A 57 5.93 -15.19 10.91
N THR A 58 5.15 -15.82 10.01
CA THR A 58 5.54 -17.12 9.41
C THR A 58 5.77 -17.05 7.90
N GLY A 59 5.34 -15.97 7.24
CA GLY A 59 5.32 -15.87 5.78
C GLY A 59 4.22 -16.68 5.09
N ALA A 60 3.42 -17.44 5.86
CA ALA A 60 2.35 -18.27 5.33
C ALA A 60 1.31 -17.44 4.58
N LEU A 61 0.82 -18.01 3.47
CA LEU A 61 -0.21 -17.42 2.61
C LEU A 61 -1.53 -18.16 2.82
N LYS A 62 -2.56 -17.43 3.21
CA LYS A 62 -3.96 -17.87 3.16
C LYS A 62 -4.60 -17.24 1.93
N ILE A 63 -5.24 -18.07 1.11
CA ILE A 63 -6.04 -17.67 -0.03
C ILE A 63 -7.51 -17.92 0.35
N VAL A 64 -8.36 -16.92 0.17
CA VAL A 64 -9.80 -17.02 0.38
C VAL A 64 -10.51 -16.62 -0.91
N ASN A 65 -11.11 -17.62 -1.56
CA ASN A 65 -11.84 -17.47 -2.82
C ASN A 65 -13.29 -17.99 -2.73
N ASP A 66 -13.74 -18.40 -1.54
CA ASP A 66 -15.15 -18.67 -1.29
C ASP A 66 -15.91 -17.34 -1.32
N LYS A 67 -16.77 -17.18 -2.32
CA LYS A 67 -17.49 -15.93 -2.56
C LYS A 67 -18.33 -15.50 -1.37
N GLN A 68 -18.98 -16.43 -0.66
CA GLN A 68 -19.81 -16.08 0.48
C GLN A 68 -18.94 -15.55 1.62
N LEU A 69 -17.86 -16.27 1.93
CA LEU A 69 -16.93 -15.87 2.99
C LEU A 69 -16.24 -14.54 2.71
N VAL A 70 -15.83 -14.29 1.45
CA VAL A 70 -15.25 -13.01 1.02
C VAL A 70 -16.25 -11.87 1.27
N GLN A 71 -17.50 -12.03 0.85
CA GLN A 71 -18.51 -10.99 0.97
C GLN A 71 -18.95 -10.75 2.42
N GLU A 72 -19.08 -11.81 3.22
CA GLU A 72 -19.34 -11.71 4.66
C GLU A 72 -18.23 -10.95 5.38
N TRP A 73 -16.97 -11.24 5.06
CA TRP A 73 -15.84 -10.53 5.66
C TRP A 73 -15.79 -9.07 5.23
N LEU A 74 -15.98 -8.77 3.94
CA LEU A 74 -16.01 -7.39 3.43
C LEU A 74 -17.11 -6.56 4.09
N ALA A 75 -18.29 -7.14 4.34
CA ALA A 75 -19.38 -6.46 5.02
C ALA A 75 -18.99 -5.99 6.43
N LYS A 76 -18.10 -6.71 7.12
CA LYS A 76 -17.59 -6.31 8.44
C LYS A 76 -16.55 -5.20 8.36
N VAL A 77 -15.63 -5.25 7.39
CA VAL A 77 -14.44 -4.38 7.38
C VAL A 77 -14.55 -3.14 6.51
N ARG A 78 -15.38 -3.15 5.45
CA ARG A 78 -15.34 -2.12 4.40
C ARG A 78 -15.66 -0.70 4.91
N HIS A 79 -16.51 -0.61 5.93
CA HIS A 79 -16.93 0.65 6.56
C HIS A 79 -16.08 1.05 7.77
N MET A 80 -15.04 0.29 8.12
CA MET A 80 -14.15 0.63 9.23
C MET A 80 -13.40 1.92 8.92
N LYS A 81 -13.44 2.88 9.86
CA LYS A 81 -12.78 4.18 9.71
C LYS A 81 -11.30 4.08 10.08
N LEU A 82 -10.45 4.43 9.13
CA LEU A 82 -9.01 4.55 9.32
C LEU A 82 -8.68 6.00 9.63
N THR A 83 -8.12 6.25 10.82
CA THR A 83 -7.69 7.59 11.24
C THR A 83 -6.20 7.75 10.96
N PRO A 84 -5.78 8.77 10.18
CA PRO A 84 -4.38 8.99 9.89
C PRO A 84 -3.56 9.11 11.17
N ASP A 85 -2.41 8.44 11.22
CA ASP A 85 -1.51 8.55 12.35
C ASP A 85 -0.80 9.93 12.29
N PRO A 86 -0.78 10.74 13.36
CA PRO A 86 0.00 11.97 13.35
C PRO A 86 1.49 11.73 13.08
N ASN A 87 2.01 10.54 13.40
CA ASN A 87 3.36 10.11 13.07
C ASN A 87 3.38 9.27 11.78
N GLN A 88 3.81 9.90 10.69
CA GLN A 88 4.01 9.28 9.37
C GLN A 88 5.46 8.80 9.12
N GLU A 89 6.28 8.67 10.17
CA GLU A 89 7.61 8.05 10.03
C GLU A 89 7.48 6.59 9.58
N GLY A 90 8.41 6.17 8.71
CA GLY A 90 8.46 4.81 8.20
C GLY A 90 8.58 3.78 9.31
N ARG A 91 7.76 2.71 9.21
CA ARG A 91 7.73 1.60 10.16
C ARG A 91 8.17 0.32 9.46
N VAL A 92 8.76 -0.60 10.22
CA VAL A 92 9.15 -1.92 9.74
C VAL A 92 8.37 -3.00 10.48
N GLY A 93 8.12 -4.11 9.79
CA GLY A 93 7.36 -5.24 10.32
C GLY A 93 5.84 -5.04 10.23
N TYR A 94 5.14 -6.16 10.17
CA TYR A 94 3.69 -6.22 10.10
C TYR A 94 3.20 -7.58 10.60
N LEU A 95 1.98 -7.65 11.11
CA LEU A 95 1.36 -8.91 11.52
C LEU A 95 0.71 -9.61 10.33
N PHE A 96 -0.01 -8.82 9.52
CA PHE A 96 -0.71 -9.30 8.35
C PHE A 96 -0.52 -8.33 7.20
N TYR A 97 -0.62 -8.89 6.02
CA TYR A 97 -0.64 -8.17 4.77
C TYR A 97 -1.77 -8.71 3.92
N VAL A 98 -2.71 -7.84 3.56
CA VAL A 98 -3.96 -8.21 2.89
C VAL A 98 -3.99 -7.63 1.49
N ASP A 99 -4.21 -8.49 0.51
CA ASP A 99 -4.42 -8.11 -0.89
C ASP A 99 -5.85 -8.48 -1.30
N LEU A 100 -6.57 -7.53 -1.90
CA LEU A 100 -7.92 -7.71 -2.44
C LEU A 100 -7.87 -7.75 -3.97
N PHE A 101 -8.58 -8.70 -4.57
CA PHE A 101 -8.55 -8.95 -6.01
C PHE A 101 -9.93 -8.90 -6.65
N GLU A 102 -9.95 -8.48 -7.92
CA GLU A 102 -11.03 -8.71 -8.88
C GLU A 102 -10.47 -9.63 -9.98
N GLY A 103 -10.89 -10.89 -10.00
CA GLY A 103 -10.40 -11.92 -10.89
C GLY A 103 -8.93 -12.24 -10.65
N GLN A 104 -8.04 -11.69 -11.49
CA GLN A 104 -6.58 -11.85 -11.38
C GLN A 104 -5.88 -10.52 -11.10
N GLU A 105 -6.63 -9.41 -11.04
CA GLU A 105 -6.09 -8.08 -10.82
C GLU A 105 -6.12 -7.76 -9.33
N LYS A 106 -4.95 -7.46 -8.76
CA LYS A 106 -4.86 -6.94 -7.40
C LYS A 106 -5.28 -5.46 -7.39
N LYS A 107 -6.37 -5.15 -6.69
CA LYS A 107 -6.98 -3.81 -6.67
C LYS A 107 -6.54 -3.00 -5.46
N LEU A 108 -6.36 -3.66 -4.31
CA LEU A 108 -5.97 -2.99 -3.07
C LEU A 108 -5.06 -3.86 -2.23
N ARG A 109 -4.16 -3.20 -1.51
CA ARG A 109 -3.21 -3.79 -0.57
C ARG A 109 -3.16 -2.95 0.68
N PHE A 110 -3.24 -3.59 1.83
CA PHE A 110 -3.18 -2.88 3.11
C PHE A 110 -2.71 -3.76 4.27
N LEU A 111 -2.30 -3.06 5.32
CA LEU A 111 -1.97 -3.58 6.64
C LEU A 111 -2.97 -2.96 7.64
N PRO A 112 -3.08 -3.49 8.87
CA PRO A 112 -3.94 -2.89 9.90
C PRO A 112 -3.62 -1.42 10.25
N ASN A 113 -2.45 -0.92 9.86
CA ASN A 113 -1.96 0.43 10.11
C ASN A 113 -1.37 1.14 8.88
N GLU A 114 -1.46 0.55 7.68
CA GLU A 114 -0.85 1.15 6.49
C GLU A 114 -1.70 0.84 5.25
N ILE A 115 -1.99 1.88 4.47
CA ILE A 115 -2.68 1.73 3.18
C ILE A 115 -2.17 2.80 2.22
N ALA A 116 -1.87 2.39 0.99
CA ALA A 116 -1.30 3.26 -0.05
C ALA A 116 -0.06 4.06 0.42
N GLY A 117 0.82 3.44 1.23
CA GLY A 117 2.05 4.06 1.74
C GLY A 117 1.87 5.13 2.81
N ASN A 118 0.66 5.28 3.36
CA ASN A 118 0.36 6.20 4.46
C ASN A 118 0.00 5.42 5.73
N TYR A 119 0.42 5.93 6.88
CA TYR A 119 0.18 5.29 8.17
C TYR A 119 -1.13 5.75 8.80
N TYR A 120 -1.83 4.81 9.41
CA TYR A 120 -3.06 5.03 10.16
C TYR A 120 -2.87 4.46 11.56
N VAL A 121 -3.64 4.98 12.52
CA VAL A 121 -3.68 4.40 13.87
C VAL A 121 -4.04 2.92 13.73
N TYR A 122 -3.25 2.06 14.38
CA TYR A 122 -3.42 0.61 14.28
C TYR A 122 -4.83 0.22 14.71
N SER A 123 -5.56 -0.45 13.81
CA SER A 123 -6.92 -0.93 14.08
C SER A 123 -6.89 -2.36 14.61
N GLU A 124 -7.03 -2.50 15.93
CA GLU A 124 -7.20 -3.80 16.61
C GLU A 124 -8.42 -4.57 16.08
N GLU A 125 -9.49 -3.85 15.74
CA GLU A 125 -10.70 -4.44 15.18
C GLU A 125 -10.43 -5.05 13.79
N LEU A 126 -9.75 -4.30 12.91
CA LEU A 126 -9.38 -4.79 11.59
C LEU A 126 -8.41 -5.98 11.71
N ALA A 127 -7.43 -5.91 12.60
CA ALA A 127 -6.49 -7.00 12.84
C ALA A 127 -7.19 -8.27 13.34
N ARG A 128 -8.19 -8.13 14.21
CA ARG A 128 -9.02 -9.23 14.69
C ARG A 128 -9.82 -9.88 13.56
N GLU A 129 -10.52 -9.10 12.74
CA GLU A 129 -11.28 -9.63 11.60
C GLU A 129 -10.37 -10.31 10.56
N ILE A 130 -9.14 -9.82 10.35
CA ILE A 130 -8.13 -10.50 9.52
C ILE A 130 -7.73 -11.84 10.14
N SER A 131 -7.47 -11.87 11.44
CA SER A 131 -7.09 -13.09 12.16
C SER A 131 -8.19 -14.16 12.13
N GLU A 132 -9.45 -13.75 12.30
CA GLU A 132 -10.62 -14.64 12.18
C GLU A 132 -10.70 -15.23 10.77
N LEU A 133 -10.47 -14.43 9.73
CA LEU A 133 -10.47 -14.89 8.34
C LEU A 133 -9.31 -15.86 8.04
N VAL A 134 -8.13 -15.63 8.64
CA VAL A 134 -6.99 -16.57 8.50
C VAL A 134 -7.32 -17.94 9.10
N GLN A 135 -8.08 -17.97 10.20
CA GLN A 135 -8.47 -19.18 10.92
C GLN A 135 -9.70 -19.87 10.33
N SER A 136 -10.40 -19.26 9.36
CA SER A 136 -11.55 -19.86 8.72
C SER A 136 -11.17 -21.14 7.99
N LYS A 137 -12.07 -22.13 7.98
CA LYS A 137 -11.88 -23.39 7.26
C LYS A 137 -11.98 -23.18 5.76
#